data_AF-A0A7L3M7R1-F1
#
_entry.id   AF-A0A7L3M7R1-F1
#
_cell.length_a   1.000
_cell.length_b   1.000
_cell.length_c   1.000
_cell.angle_alpha   90.00
_cell.angle_beta   90.00
_cell.angle_gamma   90.00
#
_symmetry.space_group_name_H-M   'P 1'
#
loop_
_entity.id
_entity.type
_entity.pdbx_description
1 polymer ?
#
loop_
_entity_poly.entity_id
_entity_poly.type
_entity_poly.pdbx_seq_one_letter_code
_entity_poly.pdbx_strand_id
1 'polypeptide(L)'
;TAAVDLSCVWHNLEYMACTWRPGENASSDTNYTLFYWFDGLENPKRCGNSSVDQGIFKCIFNLAFPKVTSTYPAISILIRDDSEEIMPVCASKNPTALVKPATPRQLTLSKTNDRIDVKWSESETFPKSCLHYEVKCCNGDLDIGQIIPVS
;
A
#
# COMPACT_ATOMS: atom_id res chain seq x y z
N THR A 1 -5.74 -26.43 -0.39
CA THR A 1 -5.68 -25.49 0.77
C THR A 1 -5.73 -24.07 0.29
N ALA A 2 -6.43 -23.16 0.98
CA ALA A 2 -6.55 -21.77 0.54
C ALA A 2 -5.22 -21.00 0.70
N ALA A 3 -5.05 -19.91 -0.06
CA ALA A 3 -3.96 -18.95 0.15
C ALA A 3 -4.01 -18.36 1.57
N VAL A 4 -2.84 -17.98 2.09
CA VAL A 4 -2.69 -17.47 3.46
C VAL A 4 -1.93 -16.14 3.48
N ASP A 5 -1.95 -15.46 4.63
CA ASP A 5 -1.21 -14.21 4.86
C ASP A 5 -1.55 -13.07 3.88
N LEU A 6 -2.83 -12.96 3.49
CA LEU A 6 -3.29 -11.86 2.63
C LEU A 6 -3.13 -10.51 3.34
N SER A 7 -2.18 -9.72 2.84
CA SER A 7 -1.91 -8.34 3.26
C SER A 7 -2.07 -7.40 2.07
N CYS A 8 -2.62 -6.21 2.31
CA CYS A 8 -2.80 -5.19 1.28
C CYS A 8 -2.44 -3.82 1.84
N VAL A 9 -1.83 -2.99 1.00
CA VAL A 9 -1.44 -1.62 1.33
C VAL A 9 -1.90 -0.69 0.22
N TRP A 10 -2.62 0.37 0.59
CA TRP A 10 -3.09 1.39 -0.33
C TRP A 10 -2.08 2.54 -0.39
N HIS A 11 -1.25 2.52 -1.42
CA HIS A 11 -0.17 3.46 -1.59
C HIS A 11 -0.68 4.77 -2.15
N ASN A 12 -0.41 5.84 -1.40
CA ASN A 12 -0.59 7.23 -1.82
C ASN A 12 -2.00 7.60 -2.34
N LEU A 13 -3.03 6.83 -2.00
CA LEU A 13 -4.39 6.93 -2.56
C LEU A 13 -4.48 6.70 -4.08
N GLU A 14 -3.48 6.04 -4.67
CA GLU A 14 -3.32 5.86 -6.12
C GLU A 14 -3.44 4.40 -6.55
N TYR A 15 -2.79 3.50 -5.81
CA TYR A 15 -2.76 2.08 -6.15
C TYR A 15 -2.73 1.19 -4.90
N MET A 16 -3.34 0.02 -5.00
CA MET A 16 -3.29 -1.01 -3.97
C MET A 16 -2.25 -2.05 -4.36
N ALA A 17 -1.42 -2.45 -3.39
CA ALA A 17 -0.51 -3.58 -3.51
C ALA A 17 -0.93 -4.65 -2.51
N CYS A 18 -1.28 -5.84 -2.98
CA CYS A 18 -1.61 -6.99 -2.16
C CYS A 18 -0.57 -8.09 -2.31
N THR A 19 -0.30 -8.79 -1.22
CA THR A 19 0.60 -9.95 -1.16
C THR A 19 -0.05 -11.09 -0.40
N TRP A 20 0.26 -12.32 -0.79
CA TRP A 20 -0.17 -13.53 -0.09
C TRP A 20 0.83 -14.67 -0.33
N ARG A 21 0.69 -15.73 0.45
CA ARG A 21 1.46 -16.97 0.31
C ARG A 21 0.55 -18.11 -0.16
N PRO A 22 1.11 -19.12 -0.85
CA PRO A 22 0.38 -20.35 -1.13
C PRO A 22 -0.05 -21.02 0.18
N GLY A 23 -1.19 -21.72 0.15
CA GLY A 23 -1.58 -22.58 1.26
C GLY A 23 -0.58 -23.72 1.48
N GLU A 24 -0.47 -24.24 2.70
CA GLU A 24 0.54 -25.23 3.11
C GLU A 24 0.60 -26.48 2.21
N ASN A 25 -0.55 -26.95 1.71
CA ASN A 25 -0.66 -28.12 0.83
C ASN A 25 -0.94 -27.73 -0.64
N ALA A 26 -0.72 -26.47 -1.02
CA ALA A 26 -0.84 -26.09 -2.42
C ALA A 26 0.39 -26.61 -3.18
N SER A 27 0.15 -27.12 -4.38
CA SER A 27 1.25 -27.59 -5.24
C SER A 27 2.15 -26.42 -5.65
N SER A 28 3.43 -26.70 -5.92
CA SER A 28 4.41 -25.67 -6.31
C SER A 28 4.09 -24.96 -7.63
N ASP A 29 3.26 -25.57 -8.47
CA ASP A 29 2.77 -25.03 -9.74
C ASP A 29 1.42 -24.29 -9.60
N THR A 30 0.86 -24.20 -8.39
CA THR A 30 -0.39 -23.47 -8.14
C THR A 30 -0.21 -22.00 -8.49
N ASN A 31 -1.06 -21.49 -9.38
CA ASN A 31 -1.08 -20.10 -9.77
C ASN A 31 -2.35 -19.41 -9.30
N TYR A 32 -2.20 -18.32 -8.55
CA TYR A 32 -3.31 -17.58 -7.98
C TYR A 32 -3.63 -16.34 -8.82
N THR A 33 -4.92 -16.12 -9.05
CA THR A 33 -5.43 -14.88 -9.61
C THR A 33 -6.20 -14.10 -8.53
N LEU A 34 -5.87 -12.80 -8.40
CA LEU A 34 -6.61 -11.87 -7.57
C LEU A 34 -7.66 -11.11 -8.38
N PHE A 35 -8.89 -11.09 -7.86
CA PHE A 35 -9.99 -10.25 -8.31
C PHE A 35 -10.38 -9.27 -7.21
N TYR A 36 -10.83 -8.06 -7.58
CA TYR A 36 -11.26 -7.05 -6.64
C TYR A 36 -12.49 -6.29 -7.13
N TRP A 37 -13.29 -5.79 -6.20
CA TRP A 37 -14.43 -4.90 -6.46
C TRP A 37 -14.76 -4.05 -5.24
N PHE A 38 -15.54 -2.99 -5.46
CA PHE A 38 -16.02 -2.07 -4.44
C PHE A 38 -17.25 -1.33 -4.97
N ASP A 39 -18.02 -0.70 -4.08
CA ASP A 39 -19.21 0.05 -4.47
C ASP A 39 -18.85 1.23 -5.38
N GLY A 40 -19.45 1.28 -6.57
CA GLY A 40 -19.11 2.24 -7.63
C GLY A 40 -18.20 1.69 -8.72
N LEU A 41 -17.71 0.45 -8.58
CA LEU A 41 -17.07 -0.29 -9.68
C LEU A 41 -18.13 -1.11 -10.44
N GLU A 42 -18.24 -0.93 -11.77
CA GLU A 42 -19.27 -1.60 -12.58
C GLU A 42 -19.20 -3.13 -12.52
N ASN A 43 -17.99 -3.70 -12.54
CA ASN A 43 -17.76 -5.15 -12.54
C ASN A 43 -16.50 -5.50 -11.75
N PRO A 44 -16.43 -6.71 -11.14
CA PRO A 44 -15.19 -7.21 -10.55
C PRO A 44 -14.05 -7.21 -11.56
N LYS A 45 -12.90 -6.68 -11.14
CA LYS A 45 -11.71 -6.57 -11.99
C LYS A 45 -10.69 -7.63 -11.61
N ARG A 46 -10.14 -8.29 -12.62
CA ARG A 46 -8.93 -9.11 -12.49
C ARG A 46 -7.71 -8.22 -12.32
N CYS A 47 -6.82 -8.57 -11.42
CA CYS A 47 -5.52 -7.93 -11.31
C CYS A 47 -4.60 -8.34 -12.47
N GLY A 48 -4.19 -7.37 -13.29
CA GLY A 48 -3.33 -7.61 -14.45
C GLY A 48 -1.83 -7.58 -14.13
N ASN A 49 -1.41 -6.85 -13.10
CA ASN A 49 0.00 -6.70 -12.73
C ASN A 49 0.30 -7.60 -11.52
N SER A 50 0.47 -8.89 -11.80
CA SER A 50 0.82 -9.90 -10.81
C SER A 50 2.26 -10.38 -11.00
N SER A 51 2.94 -10.66 -9.89
CA SER A 51 4.29 -11.21 -9.89
C SER A 51 4.46 -12.16 -8.70
N VAL A 52 5.44 -13.05 -8.78
CA VAL A 52 5.80 -13.95 -7.68
C VAL A 52 7.28 -13.76 -7.39
N ASP A 53 7.62 -13.49 -6.14
CA ASP A 53 8.99 -13.33 -5.68
C ASP A 53 9.20 -14.19 -4.43
N GLN A 54 10.18 -15.09 -4.47
CA GLN A 54 10.49 -16.04 -3.38
C GLN A 54 9.24 -16.77 -2.82
N GLY A 55 8.31 -17.15 -3.70
CA GLY A 55 7.05 -17.84 -3.34
C GLY A 55 5.97 -16.93 -2.74
N ILE A 56 6.22 -15.62 -2.64
CA ILE A 56 5.24 -14.61 -2.24
C ILE A 56 4.59 -14.07 -3.50
N PHE A 57 3.28 -14.27 -3.60
CA PHE A 57 2.47 -13.70 -4.67
C PHE A 57 2.22 -12.24 -4.37
N LYS A 58 2.28 -11.42 -5.42
CA LYS A 58 2.03 -9.98 -5.36
C LYS A 58 1.11 -9.59 -6.51
N CYS A 59 0.20 -8.68 -6.24
CA CYS A 59 -0.62 -8.02 -7.23
C CYS A 59 -0.68 -6.52 -6.95
N ILE A 60 -0.56 -5.71 -8.00
CA ILE A 60 -0.69 -4.26 -7.95
C ILE A 60 -1.83 -3.84 -8.88
N PHE A 61 -2.73 -2.98 -8.40
CA PHE A 61 -3.79 -2.41 -9.24
C PHE A 61 -4.08 -0.96 -8.87
N ASN A 62 -4.47 -0.17 -9.86
CA ASN A 62 -4.88 1.22 -9.64
C ASN A 62 -6.16 1.24 -8.81
N LEU A 63 -6.16 2.05 -7.77
CA LEU A 63 -7.28 2.27 -6.88
C LEU A 63 -7.27 3.73 -6.48
N ALA A 64 -8.05 4.53 -7.19
CA ALA A 64 -8.24 5.94 -6.92
C ALA A 64 -9.74 6.22 -6.86
N PHE A 65 -10.14 7.02 -5.87
CA PHE A 65 -11.52 7.48 -5.73
C PHE A 65 -11.62 8.96 -6.11
N PRO A 66 -12.78 9.43 -6.61
CA PRO A 66 -12.99 10.84 -6.85
C PRO A 66 -12.76 11.67 -5.58
N LYS A 67 -12.08 12.82 -5.71
CA LYS A 67 -11.71 13.71 -4.58
C LYS A 67 -12.92 14.24 -3.77
N VAL A 68 -14.13 14.10 -4.28
CA VAL A 68 -15.38 14.52 -3.63
C VAL A 68 -15.99 13.47 -2.69
N THR A 69 -15.40 12.27 -2.62
CA THR A 69 -15.91 11.21 -1.75
C THR A 69 -15.48 11.46 -0.31
N SER A 70 -16.45 11.65 0.59
CA SER A 70 -16.22 11.76 2.04
C SER A 70 -16.00 10.40 2.72
N THR A 71 -16.34 9.31 2.02
CA THR A 71 -16.24 7.93 2.50
C THR A 71 -15.70 7.03 1.41
N TYR A 72 -14.78 6.15 1.79
CA TYR A 72 -14.21 5.15 0.90
C TYR A 72 -14.94 3.81 1.07
N PRO A 73 -15.46 3.20 -0.01
CA PRO A 73 -16.14 1.91 0.08
C PRO A 73 -15.15 0.81 0.47
N ALA A 74 -15.66 -0.23 1.13
CA ALA A 74 -14.85 -1.41 1.43
C ALA A 74 -14.40 -2.10 0.13
N ILE A 75 -13.15 -2.55 0.11
CA ILE A 75 -12.60 -3.30 -1.02
C ILE A 75 -12.80 -4.78 -0.74
N SER A 76 -13.54 -5.44 -1.63
CA SER A 76 -13.69 -6.89 -1.63
C SER A 76 -12.61 -7.50 -2.52
N ILE A 77 -11.99 -8.56 -2.02
CA ILE A 77 -10.88 -9.27 -2.65
C ILE A 77 -11.23 -10.75 -2.71
N LEU A 78 -11.04 -11.34 -3.88
CA LEU A 78 -11.13 -12.77 -4.13
C LEU A 78 -9.79 -13.26 -4.68
N ILE A 79 -9.20 -14.26 -4.02
CA ILE A 79 -8.04 -14.98 -4.55
C ILE A 79 -8.50 -16.41 -4.84
N ARG A 80 -8.28 -16.85 -6.07
CA ARG A 80 -8.60 -18.21 -6.51
C ARG A 80 -7.55 -18.69 -7.50
N ASP A 81 -7.45 -20.00 -7.66
CA ASP A 81 -6.68 -20.59 -8.75
C ASP A 81 -7.58 -20.86 -9.96
N ASP A 82 -6.97 -21.24 -11.08
CA ASP A 82 -7.68 -21.56 -12.32
C ASP A 82 -8.11 -23.03 -12.40
N SER A 83 -7.57 -23.93 -11.54
CA SER A 83 -7.90 -25.36 -11.55
C SER A 83 -9.07 -25.73 -10.64
N GLU A 84 -9.57 -24.79 -9.83
CA GLU A 84 -10.62 -24.99 -8.83
C GLU A 84 -10.29 -26.02 -7.73
N GLU A 85 -9.06 -26.55 -7.72
CA GLU A 85 -8.57 -27.47 -6.69
C GLU A 85 -8.21 -26.74 -5.39
N ILE A 86 -8.02 -25.42 -5.46
CA ILE A 86 -7.67 -24.59 -4.32
C ILE A 86 -8.88 -23.81 -3.82
N MET A 87 -9.17 -23.96 -2.53
CA MET A 87 -10.20 -23.19 -1.84
C MET A 87 -9.98 -21.67 -2.03
N PRO A 88 -10.99 -20.92 -2.48
CA PRO A 88 -10.87 -19.49 -2.69
C PRO A 88 -10.78 -18.74 -1.36
N VAL A 89 -10.06 -17.62 -1.36
CA VAL A 89 -10.00 -16.68 -0.24
C VAL A 89 -10.85 -15.46 -0.57
N CYS A 90 -11.83 -15.17 0.28
CA CYS A 90 -12.63 -13.95 0.21
C CYS A 90 -12.28 -13.05 1.40
N ALA A 91 -11.99 -11.78 1.13
CA ALA A 91 -11.72 -10.79 2.17
C ALA A 91 -12.40 -9.46 1.84
N SER A 92 -12.97 -8.82 2.86
CA SER A 92 -13.41 -7.42 2.78
C SER A 92 -12.46 -6.56 3.64
N LYS A 93 -11.97 -5.47 3.07
CA LYS A 93 -10.98 -4.60 3.70
C LYS A 93 -11.48 -3.15 3.69
N ASN A 94 -11.38 -2.47 4.83
CA ASN A 94 -11.56 -1.03 4.89
C ASN A 94 -10.29 -0.34 4.34
N PRO A 95 -10.35 0.37 3.20
CA PRO A 95 -9.15 0.94 2.58
C PRO A 95 -8.47 1.99 3.46
N THR A 96 -9.21 2.71 4.32
CA THR A 96 -8.64 3.75 5.21
C THR A 96 -7.66 3.20 6.23
N ALA A 97 -7.82 1.94 6.64
CA ALA A 97 -6.92 1.26 7.57
C ALA A 97 -5.65 0.71 6.89
N LEU A 98 -5.56 0.79 5.56
CA LEU A 98 -4.47 0.22 4.77
C LEU A 98 -3.58 1.28 4.12
N VAL A 99 -3.84 2.55 4.40
CA VAL A 99 -3.20 3.68 3.72
C VAL A 99 -1.73 3.77 4.09
N LYS A 100 -0.87 3.94 3.08
CA LYS A 100 0.52 4.31 3.23
C LYS A 100 0.84 5.54 2.38
N PRO A 101 1.05 6.71 3.00
CA PRO A 101 1.45 7.92 2.29
C PRO A 101 2.78 7.74 1.54
N ALA A 102 2.97 8.50 0.47
CA ALA A 102 4.28 8.59 -0.16
C ALA A 102 5.27 9.37 0.71
N THR A 103 6.56 9.05 0.56
CA THR A 103 7.65 9.84 1.15
C THR A 103 7.59 11.28 0.63
N PRO A 104 7.89 12.31 1.46
CA PRO A 104 7.93 13.69 1.00
C PRO A 104 8.84 13.87 -0.22
N ARG A 105 8.42 14.70 -1.17
CA ARG A 105 9.17 15.01 -2.40
C ARG A 105 9.94 16.32 -2.27
N GLN A 106 10.92 16.51 -3.14
CA GLN A 106 11.75 17.73 -3.25
C GLN A 106 12.38 18.16 -1.92
N LEU A 107 12.91 17.19 -1.16
CA LEU A 107 13.65 17.48 0.06
C LEU A 107 14.86 18.35 -0.28
N THR A 108 14.84 19.59 0.19
CA THR A 108 15.90 20.57 0.00
C THR A 108 16.52 20.88 1.35
N LEU A 109 17.84 20.77 1.41
CA LEU A 109 18.65 21.09 2.57
C LEU A 109 19.50 22.32 2.25
N SER A 110 19.40 23.36 3.07
CA SER A 110 20.27 24.52 2.96
C SER A 110 20.87 24.86 4.32
N LYS A 111 22.18 25.10 4.36
CA LYS A 111 22.88 25.54 5.56
C LYS A 111 23.11 27.04 5.49
N THR A 112 22.72 27.75 6.54
CA THR A 112 23.02 29.18 6.70
C THR A 112 23.61 29.37 8.09
N ASN A 113 24.93 29.60 8.13
CA ASN A 113 25.74 29.64 9.34
C ASN A 113 25.51 28.37 10.20
N ASP A 114 24.86 28.54 11.35
CA ASP A 114 24.61 27.48 12.34
C ASP A 114 23.20 26.85 12.21
N ARG A 115 22.43 27.20 11.17
CA ARG A 115 21.09 26.66 10.92
C ARG A 115 21.09 25.76 9.68
N ILE A 116 20.39 24.63 9.80
CA ILE A 116 20.02 23.78 8.67
C ILE A 116 18.52 23.98 8.42
N ASP A 117 18.19 24.54 7.27
CA ASP A 117 16.82 24.66 6.80
C ASP A 117 16.46 23.43 5.96
N VAL A 118 15.35 22.78 6.33
CA VAL A 118 14.81 21.60 5.66
C VAL A 118 13.45 21.98 5.06
N LYS A 119 13.28 21.78 3.75
CA LYS A 119 12.03 22.06 3.04
C LYS A 119 11.65 20.87 2.16
N TRP A 120 10.35 20.63 1.97
CA TRP A 120 9.82 19.61 1.07
C TRP A 120 8.49 20.09 0.46
N SER A 121 8.06 19.43 -0.62
CA SER A 121 6.76 19.69 -1.22
C SER A 121 5.64 19.10 -0.39
N GLU A 122 4.48 19.74 -0.44
CA GLU A 122 3.25 19.22 0.12
C GLU A 122 2.76 17.98 -0.64
N SER A 123 1.96 17.15 0.03
CA SER A 123 1.30 16.02 -0.62
C SER A 123 0.24 16.50 -1.61
N GLU A 124 0.25 15.93 -2.82
CA GLU A 124 -0.76 16.19 -3.85
C GLU A 124 -2.07 15.40 -3.62
N THR A 125 -1.98 14.30 -2.86
CA THR A 125 -3.04 13.30 -2.67
C THR A 125 -3.71 13.42 -1.32
N PHE A 126 -2.97 13.80 -0.26
CA PHE A 126 -3.49 13.94 1.09
C PHE A 126 -3.71 15.40 1.48
N PRO A 127 -4.83 15.72 2.16
CA PRO A 127 -4.95 16.99 2.87
C PRO A 127 -3.84 17.14 3.90
N LYS A 128 -3.33 18.37 4.08
CA LYS A 128 -2.28 18.68 5.05
C LYS A 128 -2.60 18.20 6.45
N SER A 129 -3.86 18.38 6.88
CA SER A 129 -4.34 17.99 8.20
C SER A 129 -4.32 16.48 8.46
N CYS A 130 -4.14 15.65 7.42
CA CYS A 130 -4.07 14.20 7.54
C CYS A 130 -2.63 13.67 7.69
N LEU A 131 -1.62 14.51 7.51
CA LEU A 131 -0.22 14.10 7.54
C LEU A 131 0.51 14.76 8.70
N HIS A 132 1.34 13.95 9.38
CA HIS A 132 2.29 14.40 10.38
C HIS A 132 3.67 14.06 9.84
N TYR A 133 4.60 15.01 9.93
CA TYR A 133 5.96 14.81 9.44
C TYR A 133 6.94 14.73 10.61
N GLU A 134 7.96 13.90 10.44
CA GLU A 134 9.07 13.76 11.38
C GLU A 134 10.38 13.89 10.62
N VAL A 135 11.33 14.62 11.19
CA VAL A 135 12.69 14.76 10.66
C VAL A 135 13.65 14.09 11.63
N LYS A 136 14.39 13.08 11.17
CA LYS A 136 15.48 12.44 11.91
C LYS A 136 16.81 13.05 11.50
N CYS A 137 17.50 13.70 12.43
CA CYS A 137 18.84 14.25 12.23
C CYS A 137 19.90 13.29 12.80
N CYS A 138 20.83 12.83 11.97
CA CYS A 138 21.92 11.95 12.39
C CYS A 138 23.25 12.72 12.40
N ASN A 139 23.89 12.85 13.57
CA ASN A 139 25.26 13.34 13.67
C ASN A 139 26.23 12.16 13.66
N GLY A 140 27.35 12.30 12.95
CA GLY A 140 28.17 11.22 12.39
C GLY A 140 28.78 10.14 13.30
N ASP A 141 28.46 10.08 14.59
CA ASP A 141 28.98 9.06 15.53
C ASP A 141 27.94 8.44 16.47
N LEU A 142 26.66 8.77 16.35
CA LEU A 142 25.61 8.14 17.16
C LEU A 142 24.44 7.71 16.26
N ASP A 143 24.14 6.41 16.25
CA ASP A 143 22.88 5.85 15.70
C ASP A 143 21.61 6.43 16.38
N ILE A 144 21.81 7.25 17.42
CA ILE A 144 20.82 8.03 18.13
C ILE A 144 20.58 9.35 17.37
N GLY A 145 19.80 9.27 16.30
CA GLY A 145 19.31 10.46 15.61
C GLY A 145 18.22 11.17 16.41
N GLN A 146 18.25 12.50 16.47
CA GLN A 146 17.19 13.30 17.08
C GLN A 146 15.98 13.35 16.15
N ILE A 147 14.79 13.00 16.65
CA ILE A 147 13.52 13.08 15.91
C ILE A 147 12.83 14.39 16.28
N ILE A 148 12.48 15.17 15.27
CA ILE A 148 11.80 16.46 15.40
C ILE A 148 10.44 16.35 14.72
N PRO A 149 9.32 16.43 15.45
CA PRO A 149 7.98 16.47 14.85
C PRO A 149 7.75 17.84 14.21
N VAL A 150 7.08 17.85 13.06
CA VAL A 150 6.77 19.07 12.30
C VAL A 150 5.25 19.16 12.13
N SER A 151 4.68 20.20 12.74
CA SER A 151 3.25 20.56 12.72
C SER A 151 2.91 21.44 11.54
#